data_AF-A0A2T4S701-F1
#
_entry.id   AF-A0A2T4S701-F1
#
_cell.length_a   1.000
_cell.length_b   1.000
_cell.length_c   1.000
_cell.angle_alpha   90.00
_cell.angle_beta   90.00
_cell.angle_gamma   90.00
#
_symmetry.space_group_name_H-M   'P 1'
#
loop_
_entity.id
_entity.type
_entity.pdbx_description
1 polymer ?
#
loop_
_entity_poly.entity_id
_entity_poly.type
_entity_poly.pdbx_seq_one_letter_code
_entity_poly.pdbx_strand_id
1 'polypeptide(L)'
;YMVKGNKIEHLSDFFFWGAWLSSTDRPDRDFSYTNNWPFDEQAGNTMPSEALIWSAISVAILVAGVAIIIYFQRRYQFDMESTYDSERRLPAITIQNTISSSQAKTAKYFVIVMVLFLIQILLGELMAHYYVENEFFGIPLQKLFPCNIAKTWHLQLVIFWVATTWLATGIYIVPRVLGKEPKHQGKLVDILFIALLIVAGGSMIGEWGNILGWINDKWWLFGHFGWEYIELGKFWQILCIIGMVLWMIILARGFIPAIKDGSEQHRKRLILLLFIGAIAIPMFYLA
;
A
#
# COMPACT_ATOMS: atom_id res chain seq x y z
N TYR A 1 5.71 22.27 -10.21
CA TYR A 1 6.61 22.89 -11.20
C TYR A 1 7.24 24.10 -10.55
N MET A 2 8.57 24.20 -10.51
CA MET A 2 9.22 25.39 -9.96
C MET A 2 9.28 26.47 -11.03
N VAL A 3 8.75 27.66 -10.73
CA VAL A 3 8.91 28.85 -11.57
C VAL A 3 10.38 29.29 -11.53
N LYS A 4 10.87 30.01 -12.56
CA LYS A 4 12.21 30.61 -12.52
C LYS A 4 12.27 31.62 -11.38
N GLY A 5 13.25 31.50 -10.50
CA GLY A 5 13.40 32.38 -9.33
C GLY A 5 14.18 31.70 -8.21
N ASN A 6 14.27 32.37 -7.07
CA ASN A 6 14.88 31.82 -5.87
C ASN A 6 13.98 30.73 -5.27
N LYS A 7 14.48 29.49 -5.18
CA LYS A 7 13.71 28.35 -4.68
C LYS A 7 13.31 28.50 -3.20
N ILE A 8 14.12 29.20 -2.40
CA ILE A 8 13.86 29.40 -0.97
C ILE A 8 12.70 30.40 -0.78
N GLU A 9 12.64 31.43 -1.62
CA GLU A 9 11.52 32.39 -1.63
C GLU A 9 10.21 31.69 -2.02
N HIS A 10 10.21 30.91 -3.11
CA HIS A 10 9.02 30.15 -3.51
C HIS A 10 8.55 29.17 -2.43
N LEU A 11 9.47 28.54 -1.69
CA LEU A 11 9.12 27.66 -0.58
C LEU A 11 8.51 28.45 0.59
N SER A 12 9.06 29.63 0.89
CA SER A 12 8.53 30.52 1.92
C SER A 12 7.13 31.02 1.57
N ASP A 13 6.90 31.38 0.31
CA ASP A 13 5.58 31.77 -0.20
C ASP A 13 4.57 30.63 -0.10
N PHE A 14 5.00 29.40 -0.38
CA PHE A 14 4.15 28.21 -0.22
C PHE A 14 3.76 27.96 1.24
N PHE A 15 4.71 28.10 2.18
CA PHE A 15 4.41 28.01 3.61
C PHE A 15 3.49 29.14 4.08
N PHE A 16 3.72 30.37 3.60
CA PHE A 16 2.84 31.50 3.88
C PHE A 16 1.42 31.26 3.38
N TRP A 17 1.26 30.74 2.15
CA TRP A 17 -0.04 30.41 1.59
C TRP A 17 -0.78 29.37 2.44
N GLY A 18 -0.08 28.34 2.92
CA GLY A 18 -0.64 27.35 3.85
C GLY A 18 -1.09 27.97 5.17
N ALA A 19 -0.27 28.84 5.76
CA ALA A 19 -0.60 29.57 6.98
C ALA A 19 -1.81 30.49 6.77
N TRP A 20 -1.85 31.26 5.68
CA TRP A 20 -2.95 32.16 5.33
C TRP A 20 -4.28 31.40 5.21
N LEU A 21 -4.31 30.29 4.48
CA LEU A 21 -5.51 29.45 4.38
C LEU A 21 -5.97 28.93 5.75
N SER A 22 -5.00 28.55 6.59
CA SER A 22 -5.27 27.97 7.90
C SER A 22 -5.89 28.95 8.91
N SER A 23 -5.70 30.26 8.70
CA SER A 23 -6.13 31.33 9.61
C SER A 23 -7.13 32.30 9.00
N THR A 24 -7.56 32.09 7.75
CA THR A 24 -8.54 32.96 7.07
C THR A 24 -9.89 32.28 7.00
N ASP A 25 -10.91 32.94 7.54
CA ASP A 25 -12.29 32.46 7.48
C ASP A 25 -12.76 32.26 6.05
N ARG A 26 -13.53 31.19 5.84
CA ARG A 26 -14.19 30.99 4.54
C ARG A 26 -15.25 32.08 4.33
N PRO A 27 -15.53 32.46 3.08
CA PRO A 27 -16.68 33.30 2.79
C PRO A 27 -17.95 32.71 3.43
N ASP A 28 -18.70 33.57 4.13
CA ASP A 28 -19.96 33.24 4.79
C ASP A 28 -19.88 32.17 5.90
N ARG A 29 -18.70 31.94 6.48
CA ARG A 29 -18.47 31.04 7.63
C ARG A 29 -17.66 31.74 8.72
N ASP A 30 -17.73 31.20 9.92
CA ASP A 30 -17.03 31.64 11.13
C ASP A 30 -15.83 30.73 11.48
N PHE A 31 -15.31 30.02 10.48
CA PHE A 31 -14.13 29.17 10.61
C PHE A 31 -13.29 29.14 9.33
N SER A 32 -12.00 28.83 9.50
CA SER A 32 -10.98 28.91 8.45
C SER A 32 -11.15 27.88 7.33
N TYR A 33 -10.38 28.02 6.24
CA TYR A 33 -10.37 27.03 5.15
C TYR A 33 -10.03 25.62 5.62
N THR A 34 -9.31 25.46 6.73
CA THR A 34 -8.91 24.19 7.33
C THR A 34 -9.77 23.79 8.53
N ASN A 35 -10.90 24.46 8.76
CA ASN A 35 -11.76 24.28 9.94
C ASN A 35 -11.02 24.59 11.26
N ASN A 36 -10.34 25.74 11.30
CA ASN A 36 -9.58 26.24 12.45
C ASN A 36 -8.41 25.32 12.88
N TRP A 37 -7.80 24.63 11.91
CA TRP A 37 -6.58 23.86 12.13
C TRP A 37 -5.37 24.58 11.52
N PRO A 38 -4.19 24.64 12.16
CA PRO A 38 -3.83 24.04 13.45
C PRO A 38 -4.39 24.83 14.63
N PHE A 39 -4.45 24.20 15.81
CA PHE A 39 -4.83 24.89 17.04
C PHE A 39 -3.83 26.01 17.35
N ASP A 40 -4.33 27.25 17.42
CA ASP A 40 -3.57 28.44 17.74
C ASP A 40 -4.52 29.56 18.20
N GLU A 41 -4.51 29.86 19.50
CA GLU A 41 -5.36 30.92 20.07
C GLU A 41 -5.01 32.32 19.53
N GLN A 42 -3.75 32.58 19.18
CA GLN A 42 -3.31 33.90 18.69
C GLN A 42 -3.82 34.17 17.27
N ALA A 43 -3.98 33.12 16.47
CA ALA A 43 -4.59 33.18 15.14
C ALA A 43 -6.12 33.07 15.17
N GLY A 44 -6.74 32.90 16.35
CA GLY A 44 -8.20 32.68 16.50
C GLY A 44 -8.64 31.24 16.20
N ASN A 45 -7.70 30.32 15.97
CA ASN A 45 -7.98 28.93 15.64
C ASN A 45 -8.34 28.13 16.91
N THR A 46 -9.65 28.03 17.15
CA THR A 46 -10.23 27.21 18.21
C THR A 46 -11.19 26.17 17.64
N MET A 47 -11.51 25.13 18.43
CA MET A 47 -12.33 24.02 17.97
C MET A 47 -13.74 24.48 17.56
N PRO A 48 -14.17 24.26 16.30
CA PRO A 48 -15.52 24.62 15.86
C PRO A 48 -16.59 23.79 16.57
N SER A 49 -17.75 24.39 16.85
CA SER A 49 -18.90 23.70 17.47
C SER A 49 -19.38 22.49 16.66
N GLU A 50 -19.33 22.57 15.33
CA GLU A 50 -19.70 21.46 14.44
C GLU A 50 -18.80 20.23 14.65
N ALA A 51 -17.50 20.42 14.93
CA ALA A 51 -16.56 19.33 15.17
C ALA A 51 -16.92 18.52 16.43
N LEU A 52 -17.35 19.21 17.49
CA LEU A 52 -17.81 18.58 18.73
C LEU A 52 -19.08 17.74 18.51
N ILE A 53 -20.05 18.29 17.79
CA ILE A 53 -21.33 17.62 17.49
C ILE A 53 -21.08 16.35 16.67
N TRP A 54 -20.31 16.43 15.59
CA TRP A 54 -20.01 15.27 14.75
C TRP A 54 -19.17 14.22 15.47
N SER A 55 -18.30 14.62 16.41
CA SER A 55 -17.58 13.68 17.27
C SER A 55 -18.55 12.86 18.12
N ALA A 56 -19.51 13.50 18.80
CA ALA A 56 -20.50 12.80 19.61
C ALA A 56 -21.43 11.91 18.75
N ILE A 57 -21.90 12.42 17.62
CA ILE A 57 -22.75 11.67 16.68
C ILE A 57 -22.01 10.44 16.14
N SER A 58 -20.73 10.56 15.79
CA SER A 58 -19.95 9.44 15.25
C SER A 58 -19.86 8.26 16.23
N VAL A 59 -19.67 8.55 17.53
CA VAL A 59 -19.62 7.52 18.59
C VAL A 59 -21.00 6.89 18.78
N ALA A 60 -22.07 7.67 18.80
CA ALA A 60 -23.42 7.14 18.92
C ALA A 60 -23.78 6.22 17.74
N ILE A 61 -23.46 6.64 16.50
CA ILE A 61 -23.66 5.84 15.29
C ILE A 61 -22.80 4.58 15.33
N LEU A 62 -21.54 4.65 15.79
CA LEU A 62 -20.67 3.48 15.94
C LEU A 62 -21.29 2.44 16.88
N VAL A 63 -21.73 2.87 18.08
CA VAL A 63 -22.33 1.96 19.06
C VAL A 63 -23.61 1.32 18.52
N ALA A 64 -24.50 2.11 17.92
CA ALA A 64 -25.72 1.61 17.30
C ALA A 64 -25.42 0.65 16.13
N GLY A 65 -24.47 1.02 15.27
CA GLY A 65 -24.04 0.22 14.13
C GLY A 65 -23.45 -1.12 14.55
N VAL A 66 -22.58 -1.14 15.56
CA VAL A 66 -22.03 -2.38 16.12
C VAL A 66 -23.13 -3.27 16.69
N ALA A 67 -24.10 -2.71 17.42
CA ALA A 67 -25.23 -3.48 17.95
C ALA A 67 -26.07 -4.12 16.82
N ILE A 68 -26.35 -3.36 15.75
CA ILE A 68 -27.06 -3.85 14.56
C ILE A 68 -26.26 -4.98 13.90
N ILE A 69 -24.95 -4.78 13.65
CA ILE A 69 -24.09 -5.79 13.02
C ILE A 69 -24.07 -7.07 13.86
N ILE A 70 -23.92 -6.98 15.19
CA ILE A 70 -23.93 -8.16 16.07
C ILE A 70 -25.30 -8.88 16.01
N TYR A 71 -26.41 -8.13 16.02
CA TYR A 71 -27.74 -8.72 15.90
C TYR A 71 -27.88 -9.51 14.59
N PHE A 72 -27.49 -8.93 13.45
CA PHE A 72 -27.55 -9.60 12.15
C PHE A 72 -26.57 -10.79 12.08
N GLN A 73 -25.33 -10.65 12.56
CA GLN A 73 -24.34 -11.73 12.63
C GLN A 73 -24.91 -12.93 13.39
N ARG A 74 -25.53 -12.70 14.56
CA ARG A 74 -26.12 -13.77 15.39
C ARG A 74 -27.43 -14.33 14.81
N ARG A 75 -28.25 -13.50 14.17
CA ARG A 75 -29.52 -13.94 13.59
C ARG A 75 -29.35 -14.80 12.33
N TYR A 76 -28.32 -14.51 11.53
CA TYR A 76 -28.05 -15.18 10.25
C TYR A 76 -26.83 -16.11 10.26
N GLN A 77 -26.07 -16.15 11.36
CA GLN A 77 -24.93 -17.04 11.55
C GLN A 77 -23.90 -16.92 10.42
N PHE A 78 -23.39 -15.71 10.15
CA PHE A 78 -22.40 -15.47 9.09
C PHE A 78 -20.97 -15.95 9.45
N ASP A 79 -20.86 -16.97 10.29
CA ASP A 79 -19.60 -17.62 10.61
C ASP A 79 -19.32 -18.76 9.61
N MET A 80 -18.05 -19.10 9.40
CA MET A 80 -17.71 -20.26 8.58
C MET A 80 -18.08 -21.53 9.33
N GLU A 81 -18.95 -22.36 8.74
CA GLU A 81 -19.30 -23.66 9.28
C GLU A 81 -18.27 -24.73 8.89
N SER A 82 -18.00 -25.64 9.82
CA SER A 82 -17.18 -26.83 9.54
C SER A 82 -17.90 -27.72 8.52
N THR A 83 -17.17 -28.16 7.50
CA THR A 83 -17.64 -29.18 6.56
C THR A 83 -17.34 -30.60 7.02
N TYR A 84 -16.71 -30.77 8.19
CA TYR A 84 -16.39 -32.08 8.77
C TYR A 84 -17.20 -32.34 10.04
N ASP A 85 -17.64 -33.60 10.20
CA ASP A 85 -18.57 -34.03 11.25
C ASP A 85 -17.98 -33.98 12.67
N SER A 86 -16.65 -34.08 12.81
CA SER A 86 -15.98 -33.96 14.11
C SER A 86 -14.49 -33.63 13.97
N GLU A 87 -13.92 -32.93 14.95
CA GLU A 87 -12.46 -32.68 15.02
C GLU A 87 -11.63 -33.98 15.10
N ARG A 88 -12.26 -35.10 15.46
CA ARG A 88 -11.63 -36.43 15.47
C ARG A 88 -11.56 -37.10 14.09
N ARG A 89 -12.33 -36.60 13.12
CA ARG A 89 -12.38 -37.11 11.73
C ARG A 89 -12.15 -35.96 10.76
N LEU A 90 -10.96 -35.37 10.82
CA LEU A 90 -10.54 -34.37 9.85
C LEU A 90 -10.40 -35.05 8.46
N PRO A 91 -10.92 -34.42 7.39
CA PRO A 91 -10.70 -34.91 6.04
C PRO A 91 -9.19 -34.93 5.76
N ALA A 92 -8.70 -36.02 5.17
CA ALA A 92 -7.31 -36.10 4.76
C ALA A 92 -7.01 -34.98 3.77
N ILE A 93 -6.14 -34.04 4.16
CA ILE A 93 -5.66 -33.01 3.25
C ILE A 93 -4.76 -33.70 2.23
N THR A 94 -5.31 -33.98 1.04
CA THR A 94 -4.50 -34.44 -0.08
C THR A 94 -3.59 -33.30 -0.50
N ILE A 95 -2.37 -33.29 0.03
CA ILE A 95 -1.32 -32.42 -0.45
C ILE A 95 -1.08 -32.82 -1.90
N GLN A 96 -1.25 -31.88 -2.83
CA GLN A 96 -0.87 -32.14 -4.21
C GLN A 96 0.63 -32.47 -4.24
N ASN A 97 0.96 -33.71 -4.64
CA ASN A 97 2.33 -34.20 -4.67
C ASN A 97 3.24 -33.42 -5.63
N THR A 98 2.68 -32.58 -6.50
CA THR A 98 3.41 -31.85 -7.52
C THR A 98 3.21 -30.34 -7.36
N ILE A 99 4.30 -29.63 -7.05
CA ILE A 99 4.33 -28.17 -7.09
C ILE A 99 4.50 -27.73 -8.55
N SER A 100 3.61 -26.86 -9.03
CA SER A 100 3.72 -26.30 -10.38
C SER A 100 4.90 -25.33 -10.52
N SER A 101 5.33 -25.07 -11.75
CA SER A 101 6.46 -24.16 -12.01
C SER A 101 6.19 -22.74 -11.49
N SER A 102 4.99 -22.18 -11.72
CA SER A 102 4.63 -20.86 -11.22
C SER A 102 4.62 -20.80 -9.68
N GLN A 103 4.12 -21.84 -9.00
CA GLN A 103 4.15 -21.94 -7.55
C GLN A 103 5.58 -21.98 -7.00
N ALA A 104 6.45 -22.83 -7.55
CA ALA A 104 7.85 -22.90 -7.14
C ALA A 104 8.54 -21.53 -7.31
N LYS A 105 8.22 -20.80 -8.38
CA LYS A 105 8.73 -19.45 -8.65
C LYS A 105 8.20 -18.37 -7.71
N THR A 106 7.13 -18.61 -6.94
CA THR A 106 6.74 -17.67 -5.89
C THR A 106 7.69 -17.70 -4.68
N ALA A 107 8.49 -18.76 -4.50
CA ALA A 107 9.43 -18.85 -3.38
C ALA A 107 10.40 -17.64 -3.34
N LYS A 108 10.94 -17.24 -4.49
CA LYS A 108 11.80 -16.05 -4.59
C LYS A 108 11.08 -14.74 -4.24
N TYR A 109 9.76 -14.66 -4.42
CA TYR A 109 8.99 -13.49 -3.98
C TYR A 109 8.97 -13.42 -2.45
N PHE A 110 8.73 -14.55 -1.77
CA PHE A 110 8.74 -14.56 -0.31
C PHE A 110 10.14 -14.29 0.27
N VAL A 111 11.20 -14.78 -0.39
CA VAL A 111 12.58 -14.45 0.02
C VAL A 111 12.83 -12.94 -0.10
N ILE A 112 12.48 -12.29 -1.23
CA ILE A 112 12.69 -10.84 -1.35
C ILE A 112 11.81 -10.07 -0.37
N VAL A 113 10.58 -10.50 -0.13
CA VAL A 113 9.69 -9.91 0.89
C VAL A 113 10.39 -9.87 2.25
N MET A 114 11.01 -10.97 2.68
CA MET A 114 11.73 -11.02 3.96
C MET A 114 12.92 -10.06 4.01
N VAL A 115 13.64 -9.91 2.89
CA VAL A 115 14.73 -8.94 2.78
C VAL A 115 14.21 -7.50 2.88
N LEU A 116 13.15 -7.17 2.14
CA LEU A 116 12.54 -5.83 2.17
C LEU A 116 11.98 -5.51 3.57
N PHE A 117 11.36 -6.49 4.22
CA PHE A 117 10.87 -6.37 5.59
C PHE A 117 12.00 -6.10 6.58
N LEU A 118 13.11 -6.85 6.49
CA LEU A 118 14.26 -6.63 7.35
C LEU A 118 14.86 -5.23 7.15
N ILE A 119 15.06 -4.81 5.90
CA ILE A 119 15.57 -3.46 5.58
C ILE A 119 14.62 -2.39 6.14
N GLN A 120 13.30 -2.60 6.03
CA GLN A 120 12.31 -1.67 6.55
C GLN A 120 12.39 -1.52 8.07
N ILE A 121 12.57 -2.63 8.82
CA ILE A 121 12.80 -2.58 10.26
C ILE A 121 14.05 -1.75 10.58
N LEU A 122 15.17 -2.06 9.92
CA LEU A 122 16.45 -1.37 10.17
C LEU A 122 16.36 0.14 9.89
N LEU A 123 15.61 0.56 8.87
CA LEU A 123 15.36 1.98 8.60
C LEU A 123 14.45 2.61 9.68
N GLY A 124 13.52 1.84 10.24
CA GLY A 124 12.71 2.26 11.38
C GLY A 124 13.56 2.52 12.63
N GLU A 125 14.47 1.59 12.93
CA GLU A 125 15.44 1.73 14.02
C GLU A 125 16.37 2.93 13.81
N LEU A 126 16.83 3.14 12.57
CA LEU A 126 17.67 4.30 12.22
C LEU A 126 16.93 5.63 12.45
N MET A 127 15.67 5.73 12.06
CA MET A 127 14.87 6.92 12.33
C MET A 127 14.65 7.13 13.83
N ALA A 128 14.35 6.06 14.57
CA ALA A 128 14.21 6.11 16.02
C ALA A 128 15.49 6.63 16.69
N HIS A 129 16.66 6.18 16.22
CA HIS A 129 17.96 6.66 16.67
C HIS A 129 18.15 8.16 16.43
N TYR A 130 17.73 8.68 15.26
CA TYR A 130 17.84 10.10 14.93
C TYR A 130 17.02 11.05 15.81
N TYR A 131 16.05 10.54 16.58
CA TYR A 131 15.38 11.36 17.61
C TYR A 131 16.24 11.58 18.86
N VAL A 132 17.26 10.75 19.08
CA VAL A 132 18.17 10.83 20.23
C VAL A 132 19.50 11.47 19.84
N GLU A 133 20.05 11.08 18.69
CA GLU A 133 21.37 11.51 18.24
C GLU A 133 21.38 11.82 16.74
N ASN A 134 21.98 12.95 16.34
CA ASN A 134 22.11 13.32 14.92
C ASN A 134 23.20 12.53 14.17
N GLU A 135 24.00 11.74 14.87
CA GLU A 135 24.96 10.80 14.28
C GLU A 135 24.55 9.36 14.64
N PHE A 136 25.04 8.38 13.89
CA PHE A 136 24.77 6.97 14.17
C PHE A 136 25.93 6.39 14.98
N PHE A 137 25.87 6.48 16.31
CA PHE A 137 26.95 6.03 17.22
C PHE A 137 28.32 6.64 16.85
N GLY A 138 28.37 7.95 16.62
CA GLY A 138 29.56 8.67 16.17
C GLY A 138 29.94 8.50 14.69
N ILE A 139 29.14 7.77 13.90
CA ILE A 139 29.30 7.66 12.45
C ILE A 139 28.39 8.70 11.78
N PRO A 140 28.91 9.55 10.86
CA PRO A 140 28.11 10.60 10.20
C PRO A 140 27.21 10.06 9.08
N LEU A 141 26.39 9.04 9.41
CA LEU A 141 25.54 8.32 8.47
C LEU A 141 24.46 9.21 7.83
N GLN A 142 24.04 10.28 8.51
CA GLN A 142 23.05 11.26 8.00
C GLN A 142 23.48 11.92 6.68
N LYS A 143 24.76 11.94 6.34
CA LYS A 143 25.23 12.47 5.04
C LYS A 143 24.77 11.61 3.86
N LEU A 144 24.59 10.31 4.08
CA LEU A 144 24.14 9.35 3.05
C LEU A 144 22.68 8.94 3.28
N PHE A 145 22.27 8.78 4.53
CA PHE A 145 20.92 8.38 4.93
C PHE A 145 20.35 9.37 5.95
N PRO A 146 20.00 10.60 5.52
CA PRO A 146 19.27 11.53 6.36
C PRO A 146 17.88 11.00 6.71
N CYS A 147 17.29 11.54 7.78
CA CYS A 147 16.01 11.06 8.33
C CYS A 147 14.87 11.03 7.29
N ASN A 148 14.82 12.00 6.36
CA ASN A 148 13.82 12.03 5.30
C ASN A 148 13.97 10.90 4.26
N ILE A 149 15.20 10.45 3.93
CA ILE A 149 15.43 9.27 3.09
C ILE A 149 15.02 8.01 3.85
N ALA A 150 15.46 7.89 5.11
CA ALA A 150 15.13 6.74 5.94
C ALA A 150 13.60 6.59 6.08
N LYS A 151 12.87 7.69 6.29
CA LYS A 151 11.40 7.74 6.32
C LYS A 151 10.79 7.32 4.99
N THR A 152 11.28 7.90 3.90
CA THR A 152 10.79 7.60 2.54
C THR A 152 10.89 6.10 2.27
N TRP A 153 12.07 5.51 2.45
CA TRP A 153 12.28 4.10 2.21
C TRP A 153 11.52 3.21 3.21
N HIS A 154 11.41 3.60 4.47
CA HIS A 154 10.65 2.84 5.46
C HIS A 154 9.17 2.72 5.09
N LEU A 155 8.52 3.81 4.70
CA LEU A 155 7.12 3.83 4.29
C LEU A 155 6.90 3.11 2.96
N GLN A 156 7.78 3.35 2.00
CA GLN A 156 7.68 2.73 0.69
C GLN A 156 7.91 1.21 0.74
N LEU A 157 8.88 0.75 1.56
CA LEU A 157 9.15 -0.68 1.71
C LEU A 157 8.00 -1.41 2.39
N VAL A 158 7.30 -0.81 3.37
CA VAL A 158 6.14 -1.47 3.97
C VAL A 158 5.04 -1.71 2.95
N ILE A 159 4.78 -0.75 2.05
CA ILE A 159 3.86 -0.94 0.93
C ILE A 159 4.37 -2.06 0.01
N PHE A 160 5.64 -2.01 -0.40
CA PHE A 160 6.18 -2.98 -1.35
C PHE A 160 6.18 -4.42 -0.82
N TRP A 161 6.66 -4.68 0.39
CA TRP A 161 6.74 -6.06 0.88
C TRP A 161 5.36 -6.62 1.21
N VAL A 162 4.45 -5.83 1.79
CA VAL A 162 3.07 -6.27 2.07
C VAL A 162 2.35 -6.57 0.75
N ALA A 163 2.38 -5.65 -0.22
CA ALA A 163 1.75 -5.86 -1.52
C ALA A 163 2.36 -7.07 -2.25
N THR A 164 3.69 -7.20 -2.27
CA THR A 164 4.39 -8.32 -2.91
C THR A 164 4.03 -9.67 -2.30
N THR A 165 3.79 -9.71 -0.98
CA THR A 165 3.33 -10.92 -0.28
C THR A 165 1.97 -11.39 -0.80
N TRP A 166 1.01 -10.47 -0.92
CA TRP A 166 -0.33 -10.78 -1.43
C TRP A 166 -0.33 -11.07 -2.94
N LEU A 167 0.50 -10.35 -3.71
CA LEU A 167 0.73 -10.64 -5.13
C LEU A 167 1.23 -12.08 -5.31
N ALA A 168 2.27 -12.47 -4.58
CA ALA A 168 2.85 -13.82 -4.62
C ALA A 168 1.85 -14.90 -4.18
N THR A 169 1.07 -14.62 -3.13
CA THR A 169 0.02 -15.51 -2.64
C THR A 169 -1.06 -15.73 -3.71
N GLY A 170 -1.51 -14.66 -4.38
CA GLY A 170 -2.45 -14.76 -5.49
C GLY A 170 -1.92 -15.64 -6.63
N ILE A 171 -0.66 -15.44 -7.02
CA ILE A 171 0.01 -16.26 -8.06
C ILE A 171 0.08 -17.73 -7.63
N TYR A 172 0.42 -18.00 -6.37
CA TYR A 172 0.55 -19.36 -5.84
C TYR A 172 -0.78 -20.14 -5.89
N ILE A 173 -1.90 -19.43 -5.71
CA ILE A 173 -3.25 -20.01 -5.71
C ILE A 173 -3.75 -20.30 -7.14
N VAL A 174 -3.25 -19.63 -8.17
CA VAL A 174 -3.73 -19.79 -9.56
C VAL A 174 -3.77 -21.25 -10.04
N PRO A 175 -2.68 -22.04 -9.97
CA PRO A 175 -2.71 -23.42 -10.44
C PRO A 175 -3.60 -24.33 -9.59
N ARG A 176 -3.79 -24.00 -8.30
CA ARG A 176 -4.71 -24.72 -7.40
C ARG A 176 -6.16 -24.48 -7.78
N VAL A 177 -6.50 -23.24 -8.10
CA VAL A 177 -7.85 -22.87 -8.53
C VAL A 177 -8.17 -23.48 -9.90
N LEU A 178 -7.22 -23.47 -10.83
CA LEU A 178 -7.41 -24.03 -12.17
C LEU A 178 -7.28 -25.56 -12.23
N GLY A 179 -6.56 -26.18 -11.28
CA GLY A 179 -6.23 -27.61 -11.28
C GLY A 179 -5.11 -28.00 -12.25
N LYS A 180 -4.53 -27.05 -12.97
CA LYS A 180 -3.39 -27.22 -13.88
C LYS A 180 -2.62 -25.90 -14.03
N GLU A 181 -1.38 -26.00 -14.49
CA GLU A 181 -0.54 -24.84 -14.80
C GLU A 181 -0.98 -24.17 -16.13
N PRO A 182 -1.30 -22.87 -16.15
CA PRO A 182 -1.51 -22.15 -17.41
C PRO A 182 -0.23 -22.12 -18.27
N LYS A 183 -0.36 -22.16 -19.60
CA LYS A 183 0.79 -22.16 -20.52
C LYS A 183 1.69 -20.94 -20.29
N HIS A 184 3.00 -21.11 -20.14
CA HIS A 184 3.95 -20.01 -19.89
C HIS A 184 3.72 -19.20 -18.61
N GLN A 185 2.91 -19.68 -17.64
CA GLN A 185 2.65 -18.96 -16.40
C GLN A 185 3.93 -18.64 -15.64
N GLY A 186 4.82 -19.63 -15.48
CA GLY A 186 6.13 -19.41 -14.84
C GLY A 186 7.01 -18.35 -15.53
N LYS A 187 6.85 -18.08 -16.84
CA LYS A 187 7.60 -16.98 -17.50
C LYS A 187 7.03 -15.62 -17.11
N LEU A 188 5.70 -15.48 -17.08
CA LEU A 188 5.05 -14.25 -16.64
C LEU A 188 5.38 -13.92 -15.19
N VAL A 189 5.45 -14.95 -14.33
CA VAL A 189 5.85 -14.80 -12.93
C VAL A 189 7.30 -14.30 -12.81
N ASP A 190 8.21 -14.73 -13.67
CA ASP A 190 9.59 -14.21 -13.70
C ASP A 190 9.66 -12.77 -14.20
N ILE A 191 8.90 -12.45 -15.26
CA ILE A 191 8.85 -11.09 -15.82
C ILE A 191 8.31 -10.12 -14.76
N LEU A 192 7.21 -10.48 -14.09
CA LEU A 192 6.65 -9.67 -13.01
C LEU A 192 7.64 -9.50 -11.86
N PHE A 193 8.38 -10.56 -11.50
CA PHE A 193 9.37 -10.49 -10.43
C PHE A 193 10.47 -9.48 -10.75
N ILE A 194 11.00 -9.54 -11.96
CA ILE A 194 12.04 -8.61 -12.43
C ILE A 194 11.47 -7.19 -12.49
N ALA A 195 10.24 -7.01 -12.98
CA ALA A 195 9.58 -5.71 -13.02
C ALA A 195 9.44 -5.09 -11.62
N LEU A 196 9.03 -5.88 -10.62
CA LEU A 196 8.94 -5.40 -9.23
C LEU A 196 10.30 -5.00 -8.66
N LEU A 197 11.35 -5.78 -8.92
CA LEU A 197 12.71 -5.42 -8.48
C LEU A 197 13.20 -4.13 -9.13
N ILE A 198 12.92 -3.94 -10.42
CA ILE A 198 13.27 -2.71 -11.14
C ILE A 198 12.50 -1.53 -10.58
N VAL A 199 11.20 -1.69 -10.30
CA VAL A 199 10.38 -0.62 -9.71
C VAL A 199 10.87 -0.27 -8.32
N ALA A 200 11.00 -1.25 -7.42
CA ALA A 200 11.39 -1.01 -6.03
C ALA A 200 12.84 -0.46 -5.94
N GLY A 201 13.81 -1.14 -6.54
CA GLY A 201 15.20 -0.68 -6.51
C GLY A 201 15.40 0.63 -7.27
N GLY A 202 14.78 0.76 -8.44
CA GLY A 202 14.89 1.96 -9.28
C GLY A 202 14.27 3.20 -8.65
N SER A 203 13.08 3.07 -8.05
CA SER A 203 12.44 4.18 -7.30
C SER A 203 13.28 4.61 -6.11
N MET A 204 13.75 3.66 -5.29
CA MET A 204 14.61 3.94 -4.13
C MET A 204 15.89 4.66 -4.53
N ILE A 205 16.58 4.21 -5.60
CA ILE A 205 17.77 4.88 -6.13
C ILE A 205 17.43 6.28 -6.65
N GLY A 206 16.29 6.44 -7.30
CA GLY A 206 15.79 7.72 -7.78
C GLY A 206 15.56 8.72 -6.66
N GLU A 207 14.86 8.31 -5.61
CA GLU A 207 14.60 9.10 -4.39
C GLU A 207 15.91 9.49 -3.70
N TRP A 208 16.82 8.52 -3.54
CA TRP A 208 18.11 8.74 -2.90
C TRP A 208 18.95 9.74 -3.69
N GLY A 209 19.06 9.56 -5.01
CA GLY A 209 19.77 10.48 -5.89
C GLY A 209 19.13 11.86 -5.94
N ASN A 210 17.80 11.97 -5.84
CA ASN A 210 17.15 13.27 -5.82
C ASN A 210 17.37 14.01 -4.49
N ILE A 211 17.24 13.33 -3.35
CA ILE A 211 17.42 13.97 -2.04
C ILE A 211 18.89 14.38 -1.80
N LEU A 212 19.86 13.57 -2.25
CA LEU A 212 21.28 13.94 -2.20
C LEU A 212 21.67 15.00 -3.24
N GLY A 213 20.75 15.41 -4.12
CA GLY A 213 20.99 16.44 -5.14
C GLY A 213 21.75 15.97 -6.38
N TRP A 214 21.87 14.65 -6.61
CA TRP A 214 22.41 14.09 -7.85
C TRP A 214 21.42 14.17 -9.01
N ILE A 215 20.12 14.04 -8.73
CA ILE A 215 19.04 14.14 -9.70
C ILE A 215 18.26 15.43 -9.40
N ASN A 216 18.59 16.53 -10.09
CA ASN A 216 17.88 17.81 -9.91
C ASN A 216 16.86 18.07 -11.02
N ASP A 217 17.09 17.54 -12.21
CA ASP A 217 16.20 17.65 -13.35
C ASP A 217 15.28 16.43 -13.43
N LYS A 218 14.02 16.65 -13.82
CA LYS A 218 12.99 15.59 -13.94
C LYS A 218 12.79 14.77 -12.65
N TRP A 219 13.04 15.38 -11.49
CA TRP A 219 12.85 14.78 -10.17
C TRP A 219 11.44 14.20 -9.98
N TRP A 220 10.41 14.88 -10.47
CA TRP A 220 9.02 14.40 -10.36
C TRP A 220 8.75 13.11 -11.14
N LEU A 221 9.60 12.82 -12.15
CA LEU A 221 9.47 11.67 -13.02
C LEU A 221 10.30 10.48 -12.50
N PHE A 222 11.58 10.70 -12.19
CA PHE A 222 12.52 9.63 -11.82
C PHE A 222 13.01 9.68 -10.37
N GLY A 223 12.79 10.78 -9.67
CA GLY A 223 13.26 11.03 -8.31
C GLY A 223 12.14 10.94 -7.27
N HIS A 224 12.20 11.82 -6.26
CA HIS A 224 11.25 11.88 -5.15
C HIS A 224 10.05 12.77 -5.48
N PHE A 225 8.83 12.26 -5.39
CA PHE A 225 7.62 12.99 -5.75
C PHE A 225 7.15 13.98 -4.66
N GLY A 226 7.59 13.80 -3.41
CA GLY A 226 7.37 14.74 -2.31
C GLY A 226 6.12 14.52 -1.47
N TRP A 227 5.38 13.43 -1.71
CA TRP A 227 4.17 13.08 -0.94
C TRP A 227 4.39 11.81 -0.13
N GLU A 228 4.05 11.85 1.15
CA GLU A 228 4.11 10.69 2.03
C GLU A 228 3.19 9.57 1.50
N TYR A 229 3.68 8.33 1.52
CA TYR A 229 3.08 7.13 0.91
C TYR A 229 3.07 7.09 -0.64
N ILE A 230 3.43 8.19 -1.30
CA ILE A 230 3.53 8.30 -2.76
C ILE A 230 4.85 9.01 -3.11
N GLU A 231 5.95 8.47 -2.60
CA GLU A 231 7.28 9.09 -2.74
C GLU A 231 7.94 8.78 -4.09
N LEU A 232 7.66 7.62 -4.67
CA LEU A 232 8.25 7.23 -5.95
C LEU A 232 7.79 8.13 -7.11
N GLY A 233 8.74 8.55 -7.96
CA GLY A 233 8.48 9.38 -9.14
C GLY A 233 7.47 8.77 -10.13
N LYS A 234 6.85 9.62 -10.97
CA LYS A 234 5.75 9.22 -11.87
C LYS A 234 6.11 8.09 -12.84
N PHE A 235 7.35 8.00 -13.30
CA PHE A 235 7.79 6.90 -14.16
C PHE A 235 7.68 5.56 -13.43
N TRP A 236 8.13 5.51 -12.18
CA TRP A 236 8.05 4.32 -11.34
C TRP A 236 6.60 3.97 -10.99
N GLN A 237 5.72 4.96 -10.80
CA GLN A 237 4.29 4.74 -10.54
C GLN A 237 3.62 4.06 -11.75
N ILE A 238 3.90 4.53 -12.96
CA ILE A 238 3.37 3.94 -14.20
C ILE A 238 3.90 2.51 -14.38
N LEU A 239 5.19 2.28 -14.14
CA LEU A 239 5.75 0.94 -14.25
C LEU A 239 5.18 -0.02 -13.19
N CYS A 240 4.89 0.47 -11.98
CA CYS A 240 4.18 -0.28 -10.94
C CYS A 240 2.78 -0.68 -11.40
N ILE A 241 2.01 0.25 -12.00
CA ILE A 241 0.69 -0.01 -12.59
C ILE A 241 0.78 -1.10 -13.65
N ILE A 242 1.75 -1.01 -14.56
CA ILE A 242 1.97 -2.04 -15.59
C ILE A 242 2.25 -3.40 -14.95
N GLY A 243 3.05 -3.44 -13.87
CA GLY A 243 3.28 -4.64 -13.06
C GLY A 243 1.99 -5.21 -12.46
N MET A 244 1.14 -4.37 -11.88
CA MET A 244 -0.15 -4.82 -11.30
C MET A 244 -1.14 -5.30 -12.38
N VAL A 245 -1.14 -4.67 -13.56
CA VAL A 245 -1.94 -5.15 -14.71
C VAL A 245 -1.42 -6.50 -15.19
N LEU A 246 -0.10 -6.68 -15.29
CA LEU A 246 0.49 -7.99 -15.61
C LEU A 246 0.10 -9.04 -14.57
N TRP A 247 0.13 -8.71 -13.28
CA TRP A 247 -0.32 -9.59 -12.22
C TRP A 247 -1.81 -9.95 -12.36
N MET A 248 -2.67 -8.97 -12.66
CA MET A 248 -4.09 -9.21 -12.91
C MET A 248 -4.29 -10.19 -14.08
N ILE A 249 -3.50 -10.06 -15.16
CA ILE A 249 -3.51 -11.01 -16.29
C ILE A 249 -3.10 -12.40 -15.80
N ILE A 250 -2.04 -12.52 -14.99
CA ILE A 250 -1.59 -13.80 -14.42
C ILE A 250 -2.72 -14.48 -13.63
N LEU A 251 -3.45 -13.74 -12.81
CA LEU A 251 -4.62 -14.26 -12.08
C LEU A 251 -5.78 -14.62 -13.00
N ALA A 252 -6.13 -13.74 -13.92
CA ALA A 252 -7.24 -13.91 -14.86
C ALA A 252 -7.10 -15.20 -15.68
N ARG A 253 -5.87 -15.55 -16.08
CA ARG A 253 -5.56 -16.79 -16.81
C ARG A 253 -5.88 -18.07 -16.02
N GLY A 254 -5.87 -18.00 -14.70
CA GLY A 254 -6.30 -19.10 -13.81
C GLY A 254 -7.77 -19.05 -13.46
N PHE A 255 -8.24 -17.86 -13.04
CA PHE A 255 -9.54 -17.71 -12.41
C PHE A 255 -10.68 -17.67 -13.43
N ILE A 256 -10.53 -17.00 -14.57
CA ILE A 256 -11.60 -16.91 -15.59
C ILE A 256 -11.98 -18.29 -16.13
N PRO A 257 -11.03 -19.18 -16.52
CA PRO A 257 -11.40 -20.52 -16.96
C PRO A 257 -12.03 -21.35 -15.83
N ALA A 258 -11.57 -21.20 -14.59
CA ALA A 258 -12.13 -21.92 -13.44
C ALA A 258 -13.57 -21.47 -13.10
N ILE A 259 -13.89 -20.19 -13.30
CA ILE A 259 -15.26 -19.65 -13.13
C ILE A 259 -16.18 -20.17 -14.25
N LYS A 260 -15.68 -20.29 -15.48
CA LYS A 260 -16.43 -20.77 -16.65
C LYS A 260 -16.62 -22.29 -16.68
N ASP A 261 -15.81 -23.04 -15.94
CA ASP A 261 -15.89 -24.50 -15.88
C ASP A 261 -17.23 -24.99 -15.32
N GLY A 262 -17.66 -26.21 -15.63
CA GLY A 262 -18.95 -26.80 -15.22
C GLY A 262 -19.05 -27.14 -13.72
N SER A 263 -18.08 -26.73 -12.90
CA SER A 263 -17.94 -27.11 -11.49
C SER A 263 -18.99 -26.48 -10.55
N GLU A 264 -19.02 -26.98 -9.31
CA GLU A 264 -19.84 -26.56 -8.17
C GLU A 264 -20.06 -25.03 -8.06
N GLN A 265 -21.33 -24.62 -7.97
CA GLN A 265 -21.73 -23.21 -7.98
C GLN A 265 -21.16 -22.39 -6.81
N HIS A 266 -21.01 -23.00 -5.64
CA HIS A 266 -20.44 -22.34 -4.45
C HIS A 266 -18.96 -21.97 -4.65
N ARG A 267 -18.17 -22.89 -5.22
CA ARG A 267 -16.76 -22.66 -5.53
C ARG A 267 -16.59 -21.49 -6.51
N LYS A 268 -17.46 -21.40 -7.53
CA LYS A 268 -17.45 -20.29 -8.50
C LYS A 268 -17.66 -18.94 -7.84
N ARG A 269 -18.64 -18.84 -6.93
CA ARG A 269 -18.94 -17.59 -6.21
C ARG A 269 -17.74 -17.13 -5.38
N LEU A 270 -17.09 -18.04 -4.67
CA LEU A 270 -15.89 -17.72 -3.89
C LEU A 270 -14.72 -17.26 -4.77
N ILE A 271 -14.45 -17.95 -5.89
CA ILE A 271 -13.40 -17.53 -6.84
C ILE A 271 -13.74 -16.18 -7.46
N LEU A 272 -15.01 -15.93 -7.79
CA LEU A 272 -15.47 -14.67 -8.34
C LEU A 272 -15.28 -13.52 -7.35
N LEU A 273 -15.66 -13.69 -6.08
CA LEU A 273 -15.44 -12.69 -5.03
C LEU A 273 -13.95 -12.38 -4.85
N LEU A 274 -13.12 -13.43 -4.80
CA LEU A 274 -11.67 -13.28 -4.75
C LEU A 274 -11.13 -12.52 -5.97
N PHE A 275 -11.62 -12.83 -7.16
CA PHE A 275 -11.16 -12.19 -8.40
C PHE A 275 -11.59 -10.72 -8.47
N ILE A 276 -12.83 -10.39 -8.10
CA ILE A 276 -13.31 -9.00 -8.03
C ILE A 276 -12.47 -8.21 -7.02
N GLY A 277 -12.20 -8.78 -5.84
CA GLY A 277 -11.31 -8.16 -4.86
C GLY A 277 -9.89 -7.95 -5.40
N ALA A 278 -9.35 -8.91 -6.15
CA ALA A 278 -8.05 -8.79 -6.79
C ALA A 278 -8.01 -7.69 -7.87
N ILE A 279 -9.08 -7.51 -8.67
CA ILE A 279 -9.17 -6.44 -9.68
C ILE A 279 -9.24 -5.07 -9.01
N ALA A 280 -9.87 -4.97 -7.83
CA ALA A 280 -9.97 -3.71 -7.10
C ALA A 280 -8.59 -3.10 -6.77
N ILE A 281 -7.58 -3.93 -6.47
CA ILE A 281 -6.22 -3.47 -6.10
C ILE A 281 -5.61 -2.52 -7.14
N PRO A 282 -5.40 -2.91 -8.42
CA PRO A 282 -4.89 -2.00 -9.44
C PRO A 282 -5.84 -0.86 -9.79
N MET A 283 -7.16 -1.08 -9.72
CA MET A 283 -8.14 -0.02 -10.05
C MET A 283 -8.11 1.12 -9.03
N PHE A 284 -7.97 0.81 -7.74
CA PHE A 284 -7.87 1.84 -6.70
C PHE A 284 -6.54 2.59 -6.72
N TYR A 285 -5.46 1.95 -7.20
CA TYR A 285 -4.19 2.67 -7.38
C TYR A 285 -4.23 3.66 -8.56
N LEU A 286 -5.15 3.48 -9.51
CA LEU A 286 -5.34 4.38 -10.65
C LEU A 286 -6.21 5.62 -10.32
N ALA A 287 -6.99 5.56 -9.25
CA ALA A 287 -7.88 6.64 -8.80
C ALA A 287 -7.11 7.73 -8.05
#